data_AF-A0A7X1HWH1-F1
#
_entry.id   AF-A0A7X1HWH1-F1
#
_cell.length_a   1.000
_cell.length_b   1.000
_cell.length_c   1.000
_cell.angle_alpha   90.00
_cell.angle_beta   90.00
_cell.angle_gamma   90.00
#
_symmetry.space_group_name_H-M   'P 1'
#
loop_
_entity.id
_entity.type
_entity.pdbx_description
1 polymer ?
#
loop_
_entity_poly.entity_id
_entity_poly.type
_entity_poly.pdbx_seq_one_letter_code
_entity_poly.pdbx_strand_id
1 'polypeptide(L)'
;MKITVTIDQPTGDFQERLLALLAEHASQVEVDAAWTVQRAEQYYQSLPKRARRIVKLCVAGDGYVASEDLRDDETASLRGHSASLKRLLQRGALRGLWPESIHPPITPVGPGFGKVVGYAMDEDLVPVFFTAVRNVETEPEEWAEQRLTQAAALEEAIRAQGGTWDTRRAVTALGDAGHEVSDKRARQILRDLATSGLLVKTDPDRALYDTNA
;
A
#
# COMPACT_ATOMS: atom_id res chain seq x y z
N MET A 1 33.65 10.16 13.66
CA MET A 1 33.07 8.81 13.53
C MET A 1 31.56 8.96 13.61
N LYS A 2 30.79 8.31 12.73
CA LYS A 2 29.32 8.32 12.77
C LYS A 2 28.84 6.99 13.34
N ILE A 3 27.98 7.03 14.36
CA ILE A 3 27.45 5.84 15.03
C ILE A 3 25.92 5.88 14.89
N THR A 4 25.33 4.79 14.42
CA THR A 4 23.87 4.59 14.43
C THR A 4 23.55 3.56 15.49
N VAL A 5 22.58 3.86 16.36
CA VAL A 5 22.17 3.00 17.46
C VAL A 5 20.71 2.58 17.22
N THR A 6 20.47 1.27 17.13
CA THR A 6 19.14 0.66 17.06
C THR A 6 18.94 -0.18 18.31
N ILE A 7 17.80 -0.01 18.98
CA ILE A 7 17.50 -0.67 20.25
C ILE A 7 16.10 -1.25 20.17
N ASP A 8 16.03 -2.57 20.24
CA ASP A 8 14.78 -3.31 20.31
C ASP A 8 14.48 -3.65 21.77
N GLN A 9 13.31 -3.22 22.25
CA GLN A 9 12.79 -3.54 23.58
C GLN A 9 13.77 -3.23 24.74
N PRO A 10 14.16 -1.95 24.94
CA PRO A 10 15.06 -1.60 26.04
C PRO A 10 14.43 -1.85 27.41
N THR A 11 15.28 -2.17 28.39
CA THR A 11 14.88 -2.10 29.81
C THR A 11 14.76 -0.64 30.25
N GLY A 12 13.97 -0.37 31.30
CA GLY A 12 13.77 1.00 31.82
C GLY A 12 15.09 1.69 32.19
N ASP A 13 15.96 1.02 32.95
CA ASP A 13 17.29 1.56 33.35
C ASP A 13 18.17 1.87 32.13
N PHE A 14 18.21 0.97 31.15
CA PHE A 14 18.99 1.19 29.93
C PHE A 14 18.49 2.41 29.17
N GLN A 15 17.17 2.53 29.00
CA GLN A 15 16.55 3.65 28.29
C GLN A 15 16.83 4.98 29.00
N GLU A 16 16.65 5.05 30.32
CA GLU A 16 16.91 6.26 31.09
C GLU A 16 18.36 6.72 30.99
N ARG A 17 19.32 5.78 31.15
CA ARG A 17 20.74 6.09 31.08
C ARG A 17 21.19 6.50 29.69
N LEU A 18 20.65 5.86 28.65
CA LEU A 18 20.93 6.25 27.28
C LEU A 18 20.36 7.64 26.97
N LEU A 19 19.12 7.92 27.36
CA LEU A 19 18.52 9.23 27.15
C LEU A 19 19.27 10.33 27.89
N ALA A 20 19.75 10.06 29.11
CA ALA A 20 20.60 10.97 29.85
C ALA A 20 21.91 11.28 29.11
N LEU A 21 22.58 10.24 28.58
CA LEU A 21 23.80 10.41 27.78
C LEU A 21 23.56 11.21 26.50
N LEU A 22 22.47 10.93 25.78
CA LEU A 22 22.11 11.66 24.58
C LEU A 22 21.77 13.12 24.88
N ALA A 23 21.12 13.40 26.02
CA ALA A 23 20.82 14.75 26.46
C ALA A 23 22.08 15.56 26.83
N GLU A 24 23.05 14.93 27.50
CA GLU A 24 24.34 15.55 27.84
C GLU A 24 25.09 16.03 26.58
N HIS A 25 24.96 15.30 25.48
CA HIS A 25 25.62 15.59 24.21
C HIS A 25 24.63 16.01 23.12
N ALA A 26 23.52 16.65 23.47
CA ALA A 26 22.44 16.97 22.52
C ALA A 26 22.90 17.73 21.26
N SER A 27 23.94 18.58 21.37
CA SER A 27 24.51 19.30 20.23
C SER A 27 25.22 18.41 19.20
N GLN A 28 25.51 17.15 19.56
CA GLN A 28 26.19 16.15 18.73
C GLN A 28 25.25 14.99 18.36
N VAL A 29 23.99 15.03 18.81
CA VAL A 29 22.99 13.98 18.57
C VAL A 29 22.02 14.45 17.50
N GLU A 30 21.92 13.67 16.42
CA GLU A 30 20.91 13.85 15.38
C GLU A 30 19.90 12.71 15.46
N VAL A 31 18.61 13.06 15.45
CA VAL A 31 17.53 12.07 15.38
C VAL A 31 17.28 11.73 13.91
N ASP A 32 17.28 10.44 13.58
CA ASP A 32 16.97 9.95 12.24
C ASP A 32 15.53 10.33 11.84
N ALA A 33 15.43 11.31 10.95
CA ALA A 33 14.19 11.84 10.40
C ALA A 33 13.81 11.23 9.04
N ALA A 34 14.49 10.16 8.60
CA ALA A 34 14.20 9.54 7.32
C ALA A 34 12.86 8.78 7.33
N TRP A 35 12.18 8.78 6.20
CA TRP A 35 11.07 7.85 5.99
C TRP A 35 11.61 6.45 5.74
N THR A 36 11.28 5.52 6.62
CA THR A 36 11.45 4.08 6.38
C THR A 36 10.13 3.49 5.86
N VAL A 37 10.18 2.30 5.26
CA VAL A 37 8.96 1.59 4.81
C VAL A 37 7.98 1.41 5.98
N GLN A 38 8.47 1.03 7.16
CA GLN A 38 7.64 0.85 8.36
C GLN A 38 6.98 2.17 8.82
N ARG A 39 7.72 3.28 8.87
CA ARG A 39 7.15 4.60 9.20
C ARG A 39 6.09 5.00 8.16
N ALA A 40 6.37 4.77 6.87
CA ALA A 40 5.47 5.08 5.77
C ALA A 40 4.19 4.23 5.79
N GLU A 41 4.28 2.95 6.14
CA GLU A 41 3.12 2.05 6.33
C GLU A 41 2.24 2.56 7.47
N GLN A 42 2.84 2.84 8.63
CA GLN A 42 2.11 3.36 9.79
C GLN A 42 1.44 4.71 9.49
N TYR A 43 2.14 5.61 8.78
CA TYR A 43 1.58 6.87 8.30
C TYR A 43 0.40 6.62 7.36
N TYR A 44 0.56 5.78 6.34
CA TYR A 44 -0.46 5.49 5.33
C TYR A 44 -1.71 4.83 5.93
N GLN A 45 -1.55 3.85 6.83
CA GLN A 45 -2.66 3.21 7.54
C GLN A 45 -3.47 4.19 8.39
N SER A 46 -2.78 5.16 9.01
CA SER A 46 -3.39 6.16 9.89
C SER A 46 -4.16 7.25 9.12
N LEU A 47 -4.03 7.30 7.79
CA LEU A 47 -4.70 8.29 6.96
C LEU A 47 -6.18 7.92 6.69
N PRO A 48 -7.08 8.91 6.65
CA PRO A 48 -8.43 8.70 6.15
C PRO A 48 -8.40 8.32 4.66
N LYS A 49 -9.41 7.57 4.19
CA LYS A 49 -9.49 7.01 2.82
C LYS A 49 -9.15 8.03 1.72
N ARG A 50 -9.69 9.25 1.81
CA ARG A 50 -9.43 10.30 0.82
C ARG A 50 -7.98 10.80 0.81
N ALA A 51 -7.29 10.82 1.95
CA ALA A 51 -5.88 11.22 2.01
C ALA A 51 -4.95 10.08 1.55
N ARG A 52 -5.33 8.82 1.83
CA ARG A 52 -4.68 7.65 1.25
C ARG A 52 -4.71 7.68 -0.28
N ARG A 53 -5.82 8.10 -0.87
CA ARG A 53 -5.95 8.25 -2.33
C ARG A 53 -4.89 9.19 -2.91
N ILE A 54 -4.57 10.30 -2.24
CA ILE A 54 -3.51 11.23 -2.68
C ILE A 54 -2.16 10.52 -2.70
N VAL A 55 -1.80 9.83 -1.61
CA VAL A 55 -0.54 9.08 -1.53
C VAL A 55 -0.47 8.02 -2.60
N LYS A 56 -1.53 7.23 -2.77
CA LYS A 56 -1.62 6.13 -3.73
C LYS A 56 -1.46 6.60 -5.17
N LEU A 57 -2.10 7.71 -5.55
CA LEU A 57 -1.98 8.25 -6.91
C LEU A 57 -0.63 8.93 -7.13
N CYS A 58 -0.09 9.60 -6.11
CA CYS A 58 1.23 10.22 -6.20
C CYS A 58 2.33 9.17 -6.43
N VAL A 59 2.31 8.05 -5.69
CA VAL A 59 3.29 6.96 -5.93
C VAL A 59 3.08 6.23 -7.25
N ALA A 60 1.84 6.15 -7.74
CA ALA A 60 1.54 5.54 -9.04
C ALA A 60 1.91 6.43 -10.23
N GLY A 61 1.97 7.75 -10.01
CA GLY A 61 2.42 8.76 -10.98
C GLY A 61 3.86 9.21 -10.76
N ASP A 62 4.72 8.30 -10.28
CA ASP A 62 6.16 8.53 -10.09
C ASP A 62 6.49 9.81 -9.29
N GLY A 63 5.73 10.07 -8.23
CA GLY A 63 5.95 11.20 -7.33
C GLY A 63 5.11 12.43 -7.65
N TYR A 64 4.15 12.34 -8.59
CA TYR A 64 3.24 13.44 -8.88
C TYR A 64 1.80 12.98 -9.10
N VAL A 65 0.84 13.78 -8.65
CA VAL A 65 -0.58 13.66 -9.02
C VAL A 65 -1.19 15.02 -9.26
N ALA A 66 -1.88 15.18 -10.39
CA ALA A 66 -2.58 16.42 -10.71
C ALA A 66 -3.84 16.57 -9.85
N SER A 67 -4.22 17.82 -9.58
CA SER A 67 -5.45 18.13 -8.85
C SER A 67 -6.71 17.63 -9.56
N GLU A 68 -6.69 17.57 -10.89
CA GLU A 68 -7.79 17.09 -11.72
C GLU A 68 -8.03 15.58 -11.48
N ASP A 69 -6.96 14.78 -11.42
CA ASP A 69 -7.02 13.35 -11.12
C ASP A 69 -7.53 13.06 -9.71
N LEU A 70 -7.48 14.05 -8.81
CA LEU A 70 -7.94 13.94 -7.43
C LEU A 70 -9.40 14.31 -7.22
N ARG A 71 -10.07 14.91 -8.20
CA ARG A 71 -11.47 15.29 -8.05
C ARG A 71 -12.40 14.11 -8.34
N ASP A 72 -13.48 14.02 -7.54
CA ASP A 72 -14.57 13.08 -7.80
C ASP A 72 -15.45 13.58 -8.97
N ASP A 73 -15.53 14.91 -9.18
CA ASP A 73 -16.18 15.61 -10.29
C ASP A 73 -15.50 16.96 -10.59
N GLU A 74 -15.71 17.57 -11.77
CA GLU A 74 -15.00 18.80 -12.19
C GLU A 74 -15.15 19.98 -11.21
N THR A 75 -16.23 20.00 -10.43
CA THR A 75 -16.59 21.06 -9.47
C THR A 75 -16.13 20.79 -8.03
N ALA A 76 -15.70 19.56 -7.74
CA ALA A 76 -15.32 19.12 -6.41
C ALA A 76 -14.09 19.89 -5.91
N SER A 77 -14.24 20.58 -4.78
CA SER A 77 -13.17 21.36 -4.19
C SER A 77 -12.17 20.45 -3.47
N LEU A 78 -10.88 20.58 -3.82
CA LEU A 78 -9.78 19.95 -3.06
C LEU A 78 -9.46 20.67 -1.73
N ARG A 79 -10.21 21.72 -1.37
CA ARG A 79 -9.97 22.47 -0.14
C ARG A 79 -10.11 21.53 1.08
N GLY A 80 -9.09 21.50 1.93
CA GLY A 80 -9.05 20.62 3.11
C GLY A 80 -8.50 19.20 2.87
N HIS A 81 -8.20 18.81 1.64
CA HIS A 81 -7.70 17.47 1.32
C HIS A 81 -6.33 17.21 1.95
N SER A 82 -5.42 18.19 1.87
CA SER A 82 -4.10 18.14 2.50
C SER A 82 -4.09 18.45 4.00
N ALA A 83 -5.19 18.98 4.56
CA ALA A 83 -5.24 19.30 5.99
C ALA A 83 -5.11 18.04 6.85
N SER A 84 -5.64 16.91 6.37
CA SER A 84 -5.51 15.61 7.03
C SER A 84 -4.06 15.09 7.03
N LEU A 85 -3.33 15.24 5.92
CA LEU A 85 -1.91 14.89 5.79
C LEU A 85 -1.07 15.62 6.85
N LYS A 86 -1.25 16.95 6.94
CA LYS A 86 -0.54 17.81 7.90
C LYS A 86 -0.91 17.51 9.35
N ARG A 87 -2.21 17.40 9.65
CA ARG A 87 -2.69 17.12 11.02
C ARG A 87 -2.23 15.76 11.52
N LEU A 88 -2.22 14.75 10.66
CA LEU A 88 -1.74 13.43 11.05
C LEU A 88 -0.24 13.48 11.36
N LEU A 89 0.56 14.13 10.49
CA LEU A 89 2.00 14.27 10.70
C LEU A 89 2.31 14.94 12.05
N GLN A 90 1.65 16.04 12.37
CA GLN A 90 1.80 16.73 13.66
C GLN A 90 1.37 15.85 14.84
N ARG A 91 0.25 15.14 14.71
CA ARG A 91 -0.27 14.28 15.78
C ARG A 91 0.63 13.07 16.04
N GLY A 92 1.21 12.47 15.01
CA GLY A 92 2.11 11.33 15.19
C GLY A 92 3.43 11.74 15.82
N ALA A 93 3.95 12.93 15.52
CA ALA A 93 5.12 13.48 16.20
C ALA A 93 4.86 13.68 17.70
N LEU A 94 3.71 14.28 18.06
CA LEU A 94 3.26 14.43 19.45
C LEU A 94 3.07 13.09 20.19
N ARG A 95 2.89 11.99 19.45
CA ARG A 95 2.72 10.62 20.00
C ARG A 95 3.99 9.79 19.94
N GLY A 96 5.11 10.36 19.48
CA GLY A 96 6.38 9.65 19.34
C GLY A 96 6.40 8.57 18.26
N LEU A 97 5.49 8.61 17.28
CA LEU A 97 5.48 7.66 16.15
C LEU A 97 6.60 7.93 15.14
N TRP A 98 7.03 9.18 15.08
CA TRP A 98 8.14 9.67 14.26
C TRP A 98 8.70 10.94 14.91
N PRO A 99 9.94 11.34 14.58
CA PRO A 99 10.52 12.56 15.15
C PRO A 99 9.80 13.82 14.68
N GLU A 100 9.88 14.89 15.47
CA GLU A 100 9.32 16.20 15.12
C GLU A 100 9.93 16.79 13.85
N SER A 101 11.17 16.41 13.52
CA SER A 101 11.92 16.84 12.34
C SER A 101 11.55 16.08 11.06
N ILE A 102 10.64 15.10 11.10
CA ILE A 102 10.27 14.35 9.89
C ILE A 102 9.63 15.27 8.85
N HIS A 103 10.12 15.21 7.62
CA HIS A 103 9.59 16.02 6.54
C HIS A 103 8.27 15.44 6.02
N PRO A 104 7.31 16.28 5.58
CA PRO A 104 6.07 15.79 4.97
C PRO A 104 6.38 14.98 3.71
N PRO A 105 5.82 13.78 3.54
CA PRO A 105 6.12 12.94 2.37
C PRO A 105 5.41 13.44 1.10
N ILE A 106 4.43 14.33 1.26
CA ILE A 106 3.68 14.92 0.14
C ILE A 106 3.54 16.42 0.39
N THR A 107 3.85 17.20 -0.64
CA THR A 107 3.73 18.65 -0.64
C THR A 107 2.73 19.12 -1.70
N PRO A 108 1.96 20.20 -1.43
CA PRO A 108 1.11 20.81 -2.44
C PRO A 108 1.94 21.58 -3.47
N VAL A 109 1.63 21.43 -4.75
CA VAL A 109 2.24 22.17 -5.86
C VAL A 109 1.26 23.21 -6.40
N GLY A 110 1.73 24.42 -6.71
CA GLY A 110 0.94 25.47 -7.34
C GLY A 110 1.61 26.85 -7.34
N PRO A 111 1.08 27.83 -8.12
CA PRO A 111 1.67 29.15 -8.34
C PRO A 111 1.59 30.11 -7.13
N GLY A 112 1.27 29.61 -5.93
CA GLY A 112 0.94 30.43 -4.76
C GLY A 112 -0.51 30.92 -4.74
N PHE A 113 -0.94 31.53 -3.62
CA PHE A 113 -2.31 32.04 -3.37
C PHE A 113 -3.42 30.99 -3.26
N GLY A 114 -3.12 29.82 -2.70
CA GLY A 114 -4.14 28.82 -2.35
C GLY A 114 -4.71 28.02 -3.52
N LYS A 115 -4.20 28.23 -4.74
CA LYS A 115 -4.44 27.35 -5.88
C LYS A 115 -3.45 26.20 -5.86
N VAL A 116 -3.93 25.01 -5.48
CA VAL A 116 -3.18 23.75 -5.57
C VAL A 116 -3.49 23.14 -6.92
N VAL A 117 -2.47 22.97 -7.77
CA VAL A 117 -2.59 22.33 -9.09
C VAL A 117 -2.28 20.84 -9.04
N GLY A 118 -1.64 20.37 -7.98
CA GLY A 118 -1.34 18.96 -7.75
C GLY A 118 -0.60 18.74 -6.44
N TYR A 119 -0.14 17.51 -6.25
CA TYR A 119 0.68 17.11 -5.11
C TYR A 119 1.92 16.39 -5.61
N ALA A 120 3.05 16.63 -4.94
CA ALA A 120 4.33 16.01 -5.25
C ALA A 120 4.91 15.28 -4.04
N MET A 121 5.66 14.23 -4.32
CA MET A 121 6.49 13.48 -3.40
C MET A 121 7.92 13.51 -3.93
N ASP A 122 8.89 13.71 -3.05
CA ASP A 122 10.30 13.67 -3.44
C ASP A 122 10.65 12.30 -4.03
N GLU A 123 11.49 12.28 -5.08
CA GLU A 123 11.82 11.08 -5.84
C GLU A 123 12.34 9.94 -4.96
N ASP A 124 13.20 10.26 -3.98
CA ASP A 124 13.76 9.30 -3.03
C ASP A 124 12.71 8.66 -2.12
N LEU A 125 11.55 9.30 -1.93
CA LEU A 125 10.46 8.79 -1.11
C LEU A 125 9.51 7.88 -1.90
N VAL A 126 9.49 7.98 -3.23
CA VAL A 126 8.57 7.21 -4.08
C VAL A 126 8.72 5.70 -3.88
N PRO A 127 9.93 5.09 -3.90
CA PRO A 127 10.07 3.65 -3.68
C PRO A 127 9.64 3.21 -2.27
N VAL A 128 9.90 4.04 -1.26
CA VAL A 128 9.54 3.78 0.14
C VAL A 128 8.02 3.74 0.30
N PHE A 129 7.34 4.77 -0.19
CA PHE A 129 5.88 4.87 -0.09
C PHE A 129 5.16 3.93 -1.04
N PHE A 130 5.72 3.61 -2.22
CA PHE A 130 5.17 2.58 -3.11
C PHE A 130 5.14 1.23 -2.40
N THR A 131 6.24 0.85 -1.76
CA THR A 131 6.33 -0.39 -0.97
C THR A 131 5.33 -0.39 0.18
N ALA A 132 5.25 0.71 0.93
CA ALA A 132 4.31 0.83 2.04
C ALA A 132 2.84 0.76 1.59
N VAL A 133 2.45 1.49 0.54
CA VAL A 133 1.10 1.47 -0.02
C VAL A 133 0.77 0.07 -0.50
N ARG A 134 1.69 -0.61 -1.19
CA ARG A 134 1.50 -2.01 -1.58
C ARG A 134 1.23 -2.87 -0.36
N ASN A 135 2.11 -2.85 0.64
CA ASN A 135 1.97 -3.71 1.81
C ASN A 135 0.64 -3.48 2.55
N VAL A 136 0.17 -2.23 2.66
CA VAL A 136 -1.10 -1.89 3.32
C VAL A 136 -2.33 -2.17 2.46
N GLU A 137 -2.28 -1.92 1.15
CA GLU A 137 -3.42 -2.14 0.25
C GLU A 137 -3.59 -3.61 -0.16
N THR A 138 -2.57 -4.44 0.05
CA THR A 138 -2.65 -5.85 -0.34
C THR A 138 -3.63 -6.63 0.56
N GLU A 139 -3.96 -6.18 1.79
CA GLU A 139 -4.81 -6.95 2.71
C GLU A 139 -5.81 -6.14 3.56
N PRO A 140 -7.04 -6.66 3.73
CA PRO A 140 -7.44 -7.26 5.00
C PRO A 140 -7.01 -8.73 5.04
N GLU A 141 -6.36 -9.18 6.14
CA GLU A 141 -5.86 -10.57 6.29
C GLU A 141 -6.93 -11.62 5.97
N GLU A 142 -8.16 -11.36 6.39
CA GLU A 142 -9.34 -12.20 6.12
C GLU A 142 -9.63 -12.35 4.61
N TRP A 143 -9.40 -11.31 3.81
CA TRP A 143 -9.65 -11.33 2.36
C TRP A 143 -8.47 -11.90 1.59
N ALA A 144 -7.28 -11.92 2.16
CA ALA A 144 -6.12 -12.58 1.57
C ALA A 144 -6.15 -14.08 1.80
N GLU A 145 -6.51 -14.52 3.00
CA GLU A 145 -6.80 -15.92 3.30
C GLU A 145 -7.95 -16.44 2.42
N GLN A 146 -9.03 -15.67 2.26
CA GLN A 146 -10.10 -15.99 1.30
C GLN A 146 -9.58 -16.08 -0.14
N ARG A 147 -8.65 -15.20 -0.55
CA ARG A 147 -8.09 -15.23 -1.91
C ARG A 147 -7.19 -16.44 -2.14
N LEU A 148 -6.41 -16.83 -1.13
CA LEU A 148 -5.55 -18.02 -1.14
C LEU A 148 -6.39 -19.31 -1.15
N THR A 149 -7.41 -19.39 -0.30
CA THR A 149 -8.34 -20.54 -0.27
C THR A 149 -9.13 -20.68 -1.56
N GLN A 150 -9.64 -19.58 -2.14
CA GLN A 150 -10.28 -19.59 -3.47
C GLN A 150 -9.32 -20.11 -4.55
N ALA A 151 -8.07 -19.63 -4.58
CA ALA A 151 -7.10 -20.06 -5.58
C ALA A 151 -6.77 -21.56 -5.43
N ALA A 152 -6.54 -22.01 -4.20
CA ALA A 152 -6.27 -23.42 -3.90
C ALA A 152 -7.45 -24.34 -4.26
N ALA A 153 -8.68 -23.94 -3.93
CA ALA A 153 -9.88 -24.70 -4.26
C ALA A 153 -10.08 -24.83 -5.78
N LEU A 154 -9.84 -23.76 -6.54
CA LEU A 154 -9.94 -23.82 -8.00
C LEU A 154 -8.80 -24.66 -8.61
N GLU A 155 -7.59 -24.54 -8.09
CA GLU A 155 -6.44 -25.36 -8.49
C GLU A 155 -6.69 -26.86 -8.25
N GLU A 156 -7.27 -27.22 -7.10
CA GLU A 156 -7.68 -28.58 -6.78
C GLU A 156 -8.74 -29.09 -7.77
N ALA A 157 -9.78 -28.30 -8.03
CA ALA A 157 -10.83 -28.65 -8.99
C ALA A 157 -10.27 -28.82 -10.41
N ILE A 158 -9.34 -27.96 -10.83
CA ILE A 158 -8.65 -28.04 -12.12
C ILE A 158 -7.87 -29.34 -12.25
N ARG A 159 -7.08 -29.71 -11.23
CA ARG A 159 -6.31 -30.96 -11.23
C ARG A 159 -7.19 -32.21 -11.21
N ALA A 160 -8.30 -32.16 -10.48
CA ALA A 160 -9.21 -33.30 -10.35
C ALA A 160 -10.02 -33.55 -11.63
N GLN A 161 -10.45 -32.50 -12.34
CA GLN A 161 -11.39 -32.62 -13.45
C GLN A 161 -10.76 -32.46 -14.84
N GLY A 162 -9.63 -31.76 -14.94
CA GLY A 162 -8.97 -31.50 -16.22
C GLY A 162 -9.82 -30.76 -17.26
N GLY A 163 -9.28 -30.69 -18.48
CA GLY A 163 -9.95 -30.19 -19.68
C GLY A 163 -10.02 -28.66 -19.76
N THR A 164 -11.01 -28.17 -20.49
CA THR A 164 -11.15 -26.73 -20.79
C THR A 164 -11.89 -25.98 -19.67
N TRP A 165 -11.33 -24.86 -19.23
CA TRP A 165 -11.83 -23.99 -18.17
C TRP A 165 -12.18 -22.61 -18.73
N ASP A 166 -13.44 -22.20 -18.52
CA ASP A 166 -13.90 -20.85 -18.76
C ASP A 166 -14.33 -20.17 -17.45
N THR A 167 -14.73 -18.89 -17.55
CA THR A 167 -15.17 -18.11 -16.39
C THR A 167 -16.36 -18.75 -15.67
N ARG A 168 -17.32 -19.31 -16.41
CA ARG A 168 -18.54 -19.87 -15.84
C ARG A 168 -18.21 -21.13 -15.04
N ARG A 169 -17.40 -22.03 -15.60
CA ARG A 169 -16.97 -23.26 -14.94
C ARG A 169 -16.16 -22.96 -13.68
N ALA A 170 -15.28 -21.95 -13.71
CA ALA A 170 -14.54 -21.52 -12.54
C ALA A 170 -15.45 -20.97 -11.42
N VAL A 171 -16.46 -20.17 -11.75
CA VAL A 171 -17.45 -19.69 -10.77
C VAL A 171 -18.23 -20.85 -10.16
N THR A 172 -18.68 -21.82 -10.97
CA THR A 172 -19.39 -23.00 -10.47
C THR A 172 -18.53 -23.83 -9.53
N ALA A 173 -17.29 -24.15 -9.92
CA ALA A 173 -16.38 -24.93 -9.07
C ALA A 173 -16.06 -24.23 -7.75
N LEU A 174 -15.89 -22.91 -7.76
CA LEU A 174 -15.69 -22.11 -6.55
C LEU A 174 -16.94 -22.10 -5.66
N GLY A 175 -18.13 -22.00 -6.26
CA GLY A 175 -19.40 -22.08 -5.52
C GLY A 175 -19.62 -23.45 -4.86
N ASP A 176 -19.31 -24.54 -5.55
CA ASP A 176 -19.37 -25.90 -5.01
C ASP A 176 -18.38 -26.10 -3.83
N ALA A 177 -17.27 -25.37 -3.84
CA ALA A 177 -16.30 -25.32 -2.75
C ALA A 177 -16.69 -24.33 -1.61
N GLY A 178 -17.86 -23.70 -1.68
CA GLY A 178 -18.36 -22.75 -0.68
C GLY A 178 -17.86 -21.31 -0.84
N HIS A 179 -17.26 -20.97 -1.98
CA HIS A 179 -16.77 -19.63 -2.29
C HIS A 179 -17.68 -18.92 -3.31
N GLU A 180 -18.46 -17.94 -2.84
CA GLU A 180 -19.17 -17.02 -3.73
C GLU A 180 -18.19 -15.97 -4.29
N VAL A 181 -17.98 -15.99 -5.61
CA VAL A 181 -17.06 -15.07 -6.29
C VAL A 181 -17.73 -14.39 -7.49
N SER A 182 -17.28 -13.18 -7.81
CA SER A 182 -17.67 -12.52 -9.06
C SER A 182 -16.94 -13.11 -10.27
N ASP A 183 -17.54 -13.00 -11.46
CA ASP A 183 -16.90 -13.34 -12.75
C ASP A 183 -15.53 -12.68 -12.95
N LYS A 184 -15.39 -11.42 -12.49
CA LYS A 184 -14.11 -10.70 -12.54
C LYS A 184 -13.05 -11.40 -11.70
N ARG A 185 -13.42 -11.88 -10.51
CA ARG A 185 -12.52 -12.60 -9.61
C ARG A 185 -12.15 -13.97 -10.18
N ALA A 186 -13.13 -14.73 -10.66
CA ALA A 186 -12.89 -16.02 -11.30
C ALA A 186 -11.92 -15.90 -12.51
N ARG A 187 -12.11 -14.88 -13.36
CA ARG A 187 -11.18 -14.57 -14.47
C ARG A 187 -9.77 -14.24 -14.02
N GLN A 188 -9.63 -13.53 -12.90
CA GLN A 188 -8.33 -13.22 -12.34
C GLN A 188 -7.61 -14.48 -11.87
N ILE A 189 -8.29 -15.35 -11.12
CA ILE A 189 -7.70 -16.60 -10.62
C ILE A 189 -7.27 -17.50 -11.79
N LEU A 190 -8.11 -17.66 -12.82
CA LEU A 190 -7.72 -18.42 -14.02
C LEU A 190 -6.47 -17.85 -14.72
N ARG A 191 -6.35 -16.52 -14.80
CA ARG A 191 -5.15 -15.88 -15.38
C ARG A 191 -3.92 -16.10 -14.53
N ASP A 192 -4.06 -16.02 -13.21
CA ASP A 192 -2.97 -16.22 -12.27
C ASP A 192 -2.47 -17.68 -12.35
N LEU A 193 -3.39 -18.65 -12.42
CA LEU A 193 -3.08 -20.07 -12.61
C LEU A 193 -2.48 -20.39 -13.99
N ALA A 194 -2.85 -19.64 -15.03
CA ALA A 194 -2.17 -19.75 -16.32
C ALA A 194 -0.74 -19.18 -16.25
N THR A 195 -0.54 -18.11 -15.49
CA THR A 195 0.79 -17.51 -15.27
C THR A 195 1.71 -18.45 -14.47
N SER A 196 1.15 -19.25 -13.55
CA SER A 196 1.90 -20.28 -12.81
C SER A 196 2.17 -21.56 -13.63
N GLY A 197 1.62 -21.65 -14.85
CA GLY A 197 1.81 -22.78 -15.76
C GLY A 197 0.87 -23.97 -15.51
N LEU A 198 -0.13 -23.84 -14.63
CA LEU A 198 -1.14 -24.88 -14.42
C LEU A 198 -2.14 -24.97 -15.58
N LEU A 199 -2.33 -23.86 -16.30
CA LEU A 199 -3.25 -23.72 -17.41
C LEU A 199 -2.57 -23.05 -18.60
N VAL A 200 -3.04 -23.34 -19.81
CA VAL A 200 -2.64 -22.62 -21.01
C VAL A 200 -3.84 -21.91 -21.61
N LYS A 201 -3.70 -20.62 -21.92
CA LYS A 201 -4.76 -19.84 -22.55
C LYS A 201 -4.91 -20.28 -24.01
N THR A 202 -6.09 -20.74 -24.40
CA THR A 202 -6.34 -21.28 -25.75
C THR A 202 -7.01 -20.28 -26.69
N ASP A 203 -7.61 -19.22 -26.15
CA ASP A 203 -8.26 -18.15 -26.91
C ASP A 203 -7.69 -16.77 -26.52
N PRO A 204 -7.19 -15.95 -27.47
CA PRO A 204 -6.64 -14.64 -27.16
C PRO A 204 -7.71 -13.65 -26.65
N ASP A 205 -8.95 -13.77 -27.09
CA ASP A 205 -10.03 -12.82 -26.85
C ASP A 205 -11.01 -13.29 -25.77
N ARG A 206 -11.01 -14.59 -25.44
CA ARG A 206 -11.86 -15.17 -24.40
C ARG A 206 -11.03 -15.68 -23.21
N ALA A 207 -11.66 -15.70 -22.04
CA ALA A 207 -11.07 -16.30 -20.85
C ALA A 207 -11.24 -17.83 -20.88
N LEU A 208 -10.65 -18.46 -21.91
CA LEU A 208 -10.68 -19.90 -22.16
C LEU A 208 -9.27 -20.47 -21.95
N TYR A 209 -9.18 -21.49 -21.12
CA TYR A 209 -7.94 -22.10 -20.67
C TYR A 209 -8.03 -23.62 -20.75
N ASP A 210 -6.92 -24.33 -20.94
CA ASP A 210 -6.88 -25.79 -20.92
C ASP A 210 -5.78 -26.30 -19.98
N THR A 211 -6.00 -27.48 -19.40
CA THR A 211 -5.02 -28.16 -18.53
C THR A 211 -3.96 -28.93 -19.32
N ASN A 212 -4.22 -29.21 -20.60
CA ASN A 212 -3.27 -29.85 -21.49
C ASN A 212 -2.70 -28.81 -22.46
N ALA A 213 -1.40 -28.56 -22.36
CA ALA A 213 -0.60 -28.14 -23.51
C ALA A 213 0.17 -29.35 -24.05
#